data_AF-A0A969JYC4-F1
#
_entry.id   AF-A0A969JYC4-F1
#
_cell.length_a   1.000
_cell.length_b   1.000
_cell.length_c   1.000
_cell.angle_alpha   90.00
_cell.angle_beta   90.00
_cell.angle_gamma   90.00
#
_symmetry.space_group_name_H-M   'P 1'
#
loop_
_entity.id
_entity.type
_entity.pdbx_description
1 polymer ?
#
loop_
_entity_poly.entity_id
_entity_poly.type
_entity_poly.pdbx_seq_one_letter_code
_entity_poly.pdbx_strand_id
1 'polypeptide(L)'
;MAETSEKKRVIKPPTMLDALIPILSLIVLLAGAVLLYGDEATSGPTQVALLLSMMIAGLVGLKNGHRWEDMGHAAGEGISTALGAIFILLAVGALVGTWMMSGTIATLVYLGVQFLSPNWYYLACVIICGLLSLSIGSSWTVVG
;
A
#
# COMPACT_ATOMS: atom_id res chain seq x y z
N MET A 1 30.22 -28.08 28.83
CA MET A 1 29.28 -26.99 28.52
C MET A 1 28.57 -27.39 27.24
N ALA A 2 27.25 -27.60 27.31
CA ALA A 2 26.48 -28.21 26.24
C ALA A 2 26.36 -27.28 25.03
N GLU A 3 26.90 -27.71 23.89
CA GLU A 3 26.58 -27.17 22.57
C GLU A 3 25.06 -27.31 22.37
N THR A 4 24.34 -26.20 22.46
CA THR A 4 22.91 -26.19 22.14
C THR A 4 22.82 -26.28 20.62
N SER A 5 22.64 -27.50 20.12
CA SER A 5 22.38 -27.81 18.72
C SER A 5 21.32 -26.87 18.16
N GLU A 6 21.74 -25.93 17.30
CA GLU A 6 20.84 -25.04 16.58
C GLU A 6 20.03 -25.89 15.60
N LYS A 7 18.85 -26.33 16.05
CA LYS A 7 17.93 -27.14 15.26
C LYS A 7 17.47 -26.30 14.07
N LYS A 8 18.13 -26.49 12.91
CA LYS A 8 17.80 -25.84 11.63
C LYS A 8 16.32 -26.06 11.33
N ARG A 9 15.49 -25.06 11.64
CA ARG A 9 14.03 -25.13 11.43
C ARG A 9 13.79 -25.12 9.93
N VAL A 10 13.11 -26.14 9.44
CA VAL A 10 12.71 -26.22 8.03
C VAL A 10 11.54 -25.26 7.83
N ILE A 11 11.78 -24.16 7.12
CA ILE A 11 10.72 -23.21 6.73
C ILE A 11 9.79 -23.95 5.77
N LYS A 12 8.52 -24.09 6.17
CA LYS A 12 7.53 -24.72 5.31
C LYS A 12 6.98 -23.66 4.35
N PRO A 13 6.90 -23.92 3.04
CA PRO A 13 6.20 -23.02 2.15
C PRO A 13 4.75 -22.90 2.66
N PRO A 14 4.20 -21.67 2.74
CA PRO A 14 2.84 -21.49 3.22
C PRO A 14 1.89 -22.27 2.31
N THR A 15 1.04 -23.09 2.91
CA THR A 15 -0.05 -23.70 2.15
C THR A 15 -1.04 -22.61 1.74
N MET A 16 -1.83 -22.85 0.69
CA MET A 16 -2.80 -21.88 0.19
C MET A 16 -3.76 -21.38 1.30
N LEU A 17 -4.08 -22.26 2.26
CA LEU A 17 -4.89 -21.92 3.44
C LEU A 17 -4.16 -20.99 4.42
N ASP A 18 -2.86 -21.19 4.65
CA ASP A 18 -2.08 -20.35 5.55
C ASP A 18 -1.95 -18.92 5.00
N ALA A 19 -1.80 -18.76 3.68
CA ALA A 19 -1.76 -17.44 3.05
C ALA A 19 -3.13 -16.73 3.05
N LEU A 20 -4.22 -17.50 3.01
CA LEU A 20 -5.58 -16.94 2.94
C LEU A 20 -6.07 -16.41 4.30
N ILE A 21 -5.63 -17.02 5.41
CA ILE A 21 -6.08 -16.65 6.77
C ILE A 21 -5.83 -15.17 7.09
N PRO A 22 -4.61 -14.60 6.93
CA PRO A 22 -4.35 -13.19 7.22
C PRO A 22 -5.12 -12.24 6.29
N ILE A 23 -5.31 -12.62 5.03
CA ILE A 23 -6.02 -11.81 4.04
C ILE A 23 -7.50 -11.73 4.41
N LEU A 24 -8.13 -12.87 4.70
CA LEU A 24 -9.54 -12.90 5.12
C LEU A 24 -9.74 -12.22 6.46
N SER A 25 -8.84 -12.41 7.43
CA SER A 25 -8.94 -11.69 8.69
C SER A 25 -8.85 -10.19 8.51
N LEU A 26 -7.96 -9.71 7.63
CA LEU A 26 -7.84 -8.29 7.32
C LEU A 26 -9.13 -7.73 6.73
N ILE A 27 -9.68 -8.39 5.71
CA ILE A 27 -10.91 -7.96 5.03
C ILE A 27 -12.08 -7.92 6.01
N VAL A 28 -12.26 -8.97 6.82
CA VAL A 28 -13.36 -9.07 7.78
C VAL A 28 -13.23 -8.01 8.87
N LEU A 29 -12.03 -7.78 9.41
CA LEU A 29 -11.81 -6.78 10.45
C LEU A 29 -12.01 -5.35 9.93
N LEU A 30 -11.54 -5.05 8.72
CA LEU A 30 -11.74 -3.73 8.10
C LEU A 30 -13.21 -3.50 7.72
N ALA A 31 -13.86 -4.49 7.10
CA ALA A 31 -15.29 -4.41 6.81
C ALA A 31 -16.11 -4.26 8.10
N GLY A 32 -15.78 -5.02 9.14
CA GLY A 32 -16.40 -4.90 10.46
C GLY A 32 -16.20 -3.53 11.08
N ALA A 33 -15.00 -2.95 10.99
CA ALA A 33 -14.72 -1.60 11.46
C ALA A 33 -15.61 -0.56 10.74
N VAL A 34 -15.73 -0.64 9.42
CA VAL A 34 -16.57 0.29 8.64
C VAL A 34 -18.07 0.06 8.88
N LEU A 35 -18.52 -1.19 9.00
CA LEU A 35 -19.94 -1.49 9.23
C LEU A 35 -20.42 -1.08 10.63
N LEU A 36 -19.56 -1.15 11.65
CA LEU A 36 -19.91 -0.80 13.02
C LEU A 36 -19.72 0.69 13.32
N TYR A 37 -18.70 1.33 12.74
CA TYR A 37 -18.29 2.70 13.09
C TYR A 37 -18.46 3.71 11.93
N GLY A 38 -18.81 3.27 10.73
CA GLY A 38 -19.02 4.16 9.57
C GLY A 38 -17.79 5.03 9.29
N ASP A 39 -17.99 6.34 9.15
CA ASP A 39 -16.92 7.32 8.92
C ASP A 39 -15.93 7.40 10.10
N GLU A 40 -16.36 7.09 11.33
CA GLU A 40 -15.50 7.05 12.52
C GLU A 40 -14.60 5.80 12.57
N ALA A 41 -14.72 4.88 11.60
CA ALA A 41 -13.81 3.73 11.50
C ALA A 41 -12.34 4.15 11.34
N THR A 42 -12.09 5.35 10.80
CA THR A 42 -10.74 5.86 10.53
C THR A 42 -10.06 6.46 11.77
N SER A 43 -10.82 6.81 12.82
CA SER A 43 -10.28 7.46 14.03
C SER A 43 -9.74 6.48 15.09
N GLY A 44 -9.64 5.18 14.79
CA GLY A 44 -9.12 4.17 15.71
C GLY A 44 -9.44 2.73 15.32
N PRO A 45 -10.70 2.38 15.00
CA PRO A 45 -11.10 1.00 14.71
C PRO A 45 -10.27 0.34 13.60
N THR A 46 -9.96 1.08 12.53
CA THR A 46 -9.11 0.61 11.42
C THR A 46 -7.69 0.30 11.87
N GLN A 47 -7.08 1.14 12.71
CA GLN A 47 -5.74 0.92 13.25
C GLN A 47 -5.70 -0.33 14.12
N VAL A 48 -6.73 -0.53 14.96
CA VAL A 48 -6.87 -1.75 15.79
C VAL A 48 -7.06 -2.99 14.91
N ALA A 49 -7.91 -2.90 13.88
CA ALA A 49 -8.12 -3.99 12.91
C ALA A 49 -6.81 -4.40 12.20
N LEU A 50 -6.01 -3.43 11.76
CA LEU A 50 -4.71 -3.67 11.13
C LEU A 50 -3.73 -4.37 12.10
N LEU A 51 -3.65 -3.91 13.35
CA LEU A 51 -2.79 -4.52 14.37
C LEU A 51 -3.20 -5.96 14.67
N LEU A 52 -4.50 -6.23 14.83
CA LEU A 52 -5.01 -7.58 15.06
C LEU A 52 -4.74 -8.50 13.86
N SER A 53 -4.92 -8.00 12.63
CA SER A 53 -4.59 -8.76 11.43
C SER A 53 -3.09 -9.05 11.31
N MET A 54 -2.23 -8.10 11.69
CA MET A 54 -0.78 -8.30 11.75
C MET A 54 -0.42 -9.39 12.78
N MET A 55 -1.08 -9.41 13.94
CA MET A 55 -0.86 -10.47 14.94
C MET A 55 -1.23 -11.85 14.38
N ILE A 56 -2.37 -11.96 13.67
CA ILE A 56 -2.79 -13.20 13.02
C ILE A 56 -1.75 -13.63 11.97
N ALA A 57 -1.27 -12.71 11.14
CA ALA A 57 -0.20 -12.98 10.17
C ALA A 57 1.08 -13.48 10.84
N GLY A 58 1.49 -12.87 11.96
CA GLY A 58 2.64 -13.29 12.75
C GLY A 58 2.49 -14.70 13.33
N LEU A 59 1.29 -15.06 13.81
CA LEU A 59 1.00 -16.41 14.30
C LEU A 59 1.10 -17.46 13.19
N VAL A 60 0.59 -17.14 11.99
CA VAL A 60 0.74 -18.01 10.80
C VAL A 60 2.21 -18.14 10.40
N GLY A 61 2.98 -17.05 10.44
CA GLY A 61 4.42 -17.06 10.20
C GLY A 61 5.17 -17.98 11.18
N LEU A 62 4.86 -17.89 12.48
CA LEU A 62 5.41 -18.78 13.51
C LEU A 62 5.06 -20.24 13.25
N LYS A 63 3.80 -20.54 12.89
CA LYS A 63 3.34 -21.89 12.55
C LYS A 63 4.11 -22.48 11.36
N ASN A 64 4.47 -21.64 10.39
CA ASN A 64 5.23 -22.05 9.19
C ASN A 64 6.75 -22.12 9.42
N GLY A 65 7.21 -21.80 10.64
CA GLY A 65 8.59 -21.97 11.07
C GLY A 65 9.45 -20.71 10.95
N HIS A 66 8.88 -19.55 10.63
CA HIS A 66 9.60 -18.28 10.65
C HIS A 66 9.98 -17.89 12.08
N ARG A 67 11.18 -17.32 12.25
CA ARG A 67 11.60 -16.74 13.54
C ARG A 67 10.97 -15.36 13.71
N TRP A 68 10.69 -15.01 14.96
CA TRP A 68 10.20 -13.67 15.30
C TRP A 68 11.15 -12.57 14.85
N GLU A 69 12.46 -12.80 14.96
CA GLU A 69 13.50 -11.86 14.55
C GLU A 69 13.46 -11.62 13.02
N ASP A 70 13.33 -12.68 12.22
CA ASP A 70 13.28 -12.59 10.76
C ASP A 70 12.03 -11.81 10.30
N MET A 71 10.88 -12.08 10.91
CA MET A 71 9.64 -11.35 10.60
C MET A 71 9.71 -9.89 11.04
N GLY A 72 10.34 -9.60 12.18
CA GLY A 72 10.60 -8.24 12.63
C GLY A 72 11.54 -7.48 11.69
N HIS A 73 12.57 -8.15 11.17
CA HIS A 73 13.47 -7.57 10.18
C HIS A 73 12.73 -7.24 8.88
N ALA A 74 11.94 -8.19 8.36
CA ALA A 74 11.11 -7.99 7.18
C ALA A 74 10.10 -6.84 7.35
N ALA A 75 9.49 -6.71 8.53
CA ALA A 75 8.63 -5.57 8.84
C ALA A 75 9.39 -4.24 8.82
N GLY A 76 10.62 -4.21 9.36
CA GLY A 76 11.50 -3.05 9.31
C GLY A 76 11.90 -2.62 7.90
N GLU A 77 12.23 -3.58 7.03
CA GLU A 77 12.48 -3.33 5.60
C GLU A 77 11.24 -2.76 4.90
N GLY A 78 10.05 -3.26 5.23
CA GLY A 78 8.78 -2.74 4.75
C GLY A 78 8.56 -1.27 5.14
N ILE A 79 8.85 -0.92 6.40
CA ILE A 79 8.78 0.47 6.88
C ILE A 79 9.79 1.35 6.14
N SER A 80 11.03 0.90 5.97
CA SER A 80 12.07 1.64 5.24
C SER A 80 11.63 1.94 3.80
N THR A 81 11.05 0.96 3.12
CA THR A 81 10.50 1.10 1.77
C THR A 81 9.34 2.11 1.75
N ALA A 82 8.43 2.04 2.72
CA ALA A 82 7.32 2.97 2.84
C ALA A 82 7.78 4.41 3.11
N LEU A 83 8.81 4.61 3.94
CA LEU A 83 9.39 5.92 4.20
C LEU A 83 9.95 6.57 2.92
N GLY A 84 10.62 5.78 2.07
CA GLY A 84 11.06 6.24 0.75
C GLY A 84 9.89 6.77 -0.08
N ALA A 85 8.79 6.02 -0.15
CA ALA A 85 7.58 6.44 -0.86
C ALA A 85 6.95 7.70 -0.25
N ILE A 86 6.91 7.82 1.09
CA ILE A 86 6.37 9.00 1.79
C ILE A 86 7.15 10.27 1.41
N PHE A 87 8.49 10.22 1.36
CA PHE A 87 9.28 11.38 0.96
C PHE A 87 9.03 11.79 -0.50
N ILE A 88 8.81 10.82 -1.39
CA ILE A 88 8.43 11.09 -2.78
C ILE A 88 7.06 11.78 -2.82
N LEU A 89 6.05 11.22 -2.14
CA LEU A 89 4.70 11.78 -2.09
C LEU A 89 4.70 13.19 -1.47
N LEU A 90 5.53 13.44 -0.46
CA LEU A 90 5.69 14.76 0.15
C LEU A 90 6.28 15.77 -0.85
N ALA A 91 7.33 15.38 -1.58
CA ALA A 91 7.96 16.25 -2.58
C ALA A 91 7.00 16.57 -3.74
N VAL A 92 6.28 15.56 -4.24
CA VAL A 92 5.25 15.74 -5.28
C VAL A 92 4.11 16.62 -4.76
N GLY A 93 3.64 16.40 -3.54
CA GLY A 93 2.60 17.23 -2.92
C GLY A 93 3.03 18.69 -2.77
N ALA A 94 4.27 18.94 -2.34
CA ALA A 94 4.82 20.30 -2.24
C ALA A 94 4.94 20.98 -3.61
N LEU A 95 5.35 20.24 -4.65
CA LEU A 95 5.42 20.73 -6.02
C LEU A 95 4.04 21.09 -6.56
N VAL A 96 3.06 20.18 -6.44
CA VAL A 96 1.67 20.40 -6.86
C VAL A 96 1.08 21.60 -6.12
N GLY A 97 1.26 21.69 -4.80
CA GLY A 97 0.80 22.83 -4.01
C GLY A 97 1.41 24.15 -4.47
N THR A 98 2.71 24.17 -4.79
CA THR A 98 3.40 25.36 -5.31
C THR A 98 2.83 25.78 -6.67
N TRP A 99 2.58 24.83 -7.57
CA TRP A 99 1.99 25.11 -8.88
C TRP A 99 0.52 25.55 -8.82
N MET A 100 -0.22 25.08 -7.82
CA MET A 100 -1.58 25.56 -7.57
C MET A 100 -1.53 27.03 -7.13
N MET A 101 -0.62 27.39 -6.22
CA MET A 101 -0.45 28.78 -5.77
C MET A 101 0.05 29.72 -6.87
N SER A 102 0.96 29.27 -7.74
CA SER A 102 1.47 30.08 -8.85
C SER A 102 0.51 30.15 -10.05
N GLY A 103 -0.62 29.44 -10.02
CA GLY A 103 -1.58 29.38 -11.13
C GLY A 103 -1.09 28.56 -12.33
N THR A 104 0.04 27.86 -12.20
CA THR A 104 0.60 27.02 -13.27
C THR A 104 -0.34 25.88 -13.63
N ILE A 105 -0.86 25.16 -12.63
CA ILE A 105 -1.82 24.06 -12.87
C ILE A 105 -3.10 24.58 -13.53
N ALA A 106 -3.65 25.71 -13.07
CA ALA A 106 -4.85 26.30 -13.67
C ALA A 106 -4.64 26.68 -15.14
N THR A 107 -3.46 27.23 -15.46
CA THR A 107 -3.09 27.59 -16.84
C THR A 107 -2.95 26.34 -17.72
N LEU A 108 -2.29 25.28 -17.22
CA LEU A 108 -2.15 24.01 -17.95
C LEU A 108 -3.52 23.37 -18.25
N VAL A 109 -4.45 23.40 -17.29
CA VAL A 109 -5.81 22.89 -17.50
C VAL A 109 -6.55 23.71 -18.55
N TYR A 110 -6.50 25.04 -18.47
CA TYR A 110 -7.15 25.93 -19.43
C TYR A 110 -6.65 25.67 -20.86
N LEU A 111 -5.33 25.56 -21.03
CA LEU A 111 -4.74 25.25 -22.33
C LEU A 111 -5.11 23.82 -22.77
N GLY A 112 -5.08 22.84 -21.87
CA GLY A 112 -5.42 21.45 -22.17
C GLY A 112 -6.85 21.28 -22.71
N VAL A 113 -7.82 21.97 -22.11
CA VAL A 113 -9.22 21.93 -22.56
C VAL A 113 -9.41 22.64 -23.91
N GLN A 114 -8.61 23.66 -24.24
CA GLN A 114 -8.65 24.25 -25.58
C GLN A 114 -8.09 23.31 -26.66
N PHE A 115 -7.08 22.51 -26.33
CA PHE A 115 -6.46 21.57 -27.27
C PHE A 115 -7.26 20.26 -27.41
N LEU A 116 -7.96 19.80 -26.38
CA LEU A 116 -8.73 18.55 -26.43
C LEU A 116 -10.17 18.80 -26.87
N SER A 117 -10.57 18.14 -27.97
CA SER A 117 -11.98 18.05 -28.33
C SER A 117 -12.75 17.11 -27.37
N PRO A 118 -13.97 17.48 -26.93
CA PRO A 118 -14.76 16.66 -25.99
C PRO A 118 -15.03 15.22 -26.47
N ASN A 119 -15.11 15.00 -27.79
CA ASN A 119 -15.42 13.69 -28.38
C ASN A 119 -14.34 12.63 -28.15
N TRP A 120 -13.07 13.02 -28.03
CA TRP A 120 -11.94 12.09 -27.91
C TRP A 120 -11.28 12.12 -26.52
N TYR A 121 -11.81 12.92 -25.60
CA TYR A 121 -11.22 13.18 -24.28
C TYR A 121 -10.95 11.88 -23.50
N TYR A 122 -11.97 11.05 -23.31
CA TYR A 122 -11.84 9.82 -22.52
C TYR A 122 -10.86 8.82 -23.13
N LEU A 123 -10.85 8.69 -24.47
CA LEU A 123 -9.91 7.80 -25.15
C LEU A 123 -8.46 8.30 -24.99
N ALA A 124 -8.24 9.61 -25.12
CA ALA A 124 -6.94 10.22 -24.89
C ALA A 124 -6.45 9.99 -23.45
N CYS A 125 -7.32 10.15 -22.44
CA CYS A 125 -6.99 9.88 -21.04
C CYS A 125 -6.52 8.43 -20.84
N VAL A 126 -7.25 7.44 -21.36
CA VAL A 126 -6.86 6.02 -21.24
C VAL A 126 -5.50 5.75 -21.88
N ILE A 127 -5.25 6.30 -23.07
CA ILE A 127 -3.97 6.13 -23.78
C ILE A 127 -2.83 6.79 -23.00
N ILE A 128 -3.00 8.02 -22.53
CA ILE A 128 -1.98 8.76 -21.79
C ILE A 128 -1.69 8.09 -20.44
N CYS A 129 -2.72 7.73 -19.67
CA CYS A 129 -2.57 7.01 -18.40
C CYS A 129 -1.89 5.64 -18.61
N GLY A 130 -2.25 4.92 -19.69
CA GLY A 130 -1.61 3.65 -20.04
C GLY A 130 -0.11 3.81 -20.35
N LEU A 131 0.25 4.80 -21.18
CA LEU A 131 1.65 5.10 -21.50
C LEU A 131 2.47 5.52 -20.28
N LEU A 132 1.90 6.36 -19.41
CA LEU A 132 2.55 6.78 -18.18
C LEU A 132 2.71 5.61 -17.20
N SER A 133 1.70 4.75 -17.07
CA SER A 133 1.78 3.55 -16.22
C SER A 133 2.85 2.57 -16.70
N LEU A 134 3.01 2.40 -18.02
CA LEU A 134 4.07 1.57 -18.59
C LEU A 134 5.46 2.18 -18.37
N SER A 135 5.56 3.51 -18.45
CA SER A 135 6.83 4.23 -18.33
C SER A 135 7.32 4.34 -16.88
N ILE A 136 6.40 4.55 -15.93
CA ILE A 136 6.70 4.71 -14.49
C ILE A 136 6.67 3.35 -13.77
N GLY A 137 5.99 2.35 -14.33
CA GLY A 137 6.01 0.97 -13.84
C GLY A 137 5.18 0.70 -12.58
N SER A 138 4.42 1.68 -12.07
CA SER A 138 3.57 1.54 -10.89
C SER A 138 2.19 2.16 -11.10
N SER A 139 1.14 1.34 -11.02
CA SER A 139 -0.25 1.78 -11.12
C SER A 139 -0.62 2.82 -10.06
N TRP A 140 0.03 2.78 -8.88
CA TRP A 140 -0.25 3.69 -7.76
C TRP A 140 0.13 5.14 -8.06
N THR A 141 1.11 5.37 -8.93
CA THR A 141 1.53 6.73 -9.31
C THR A 141 0.61 7.40 -10.35
N VAL A 142 -0.22 6.61 -11.05
CA VAL A 142 -1.09 7.12 -12.13
C VAL A 142 -2.53 7.31 -11.65
N VAL A 143 -2.95 6.56 -10.62
CA VAL A 143 -4.30 6.63 -10.03
C VAL A 143 -4.45 7.82 -9.08
N GLY A 144 -3.35 8.30 -8.49
CA GLY A 144 -3.33 9.37 -7.48
C GLY A 144 -3.37 10.79 -8.04
#